data_AF-A0A9D6PIY3-F1
#
_entry.id   AF-A0A9D6PIY3-F1
#
_cell.length_a   1.000
_cell.length_b   1.000
_cell.length_c   1.000
_cell.angle_alpha   90.00
_cell.angle_beta   90.00
_cell.angle_gamma   90.00
#
_symmetry.space_group_name_H-M   'P 1'
#
loop_
_entity.id
_entity.type
_entity.pdbx_description
1 polymer ?
#
loop_
_entity_poly.entity_id
_entity_poly.type
_entity_poly.pdbx_seq_one_letter_code
_entity_poly.pdbx_strand_id
1 'polypeptide(L)'
;MPPPFLSMLVIVLIAIFGMFVSIVWKEQVRDEREVLHRMLAGRFAFLVGSSILVIGIIVQELRHVTDPWLIYALSGMLIAKIVGMLYGQKKY
;
A
#
# COMPACT_ATOMS: atom_id res chain seq x y z
N MET A 1 12.39 -10.90 -23.32
CA MET A 1 12.18 -9.44 -23.30
C MET A 1 10.69 -9.18 -23.33
N PRO A 2 10.11 -8.50 -22.33
CA PRO A 2 8.69 -8.14 -22.36
C PRO A 2 8.39 -7.27 -23.59
N PRO A 3 7.17 -7.33 -24.16
CA PRO A 3 6.79 -6.53 -25.32
C PRO A 3 7.03 -5.03 -25.06
N PRO A 4 7.50 -4.23 -26.05
CA PRO A 4 7.77 -2.80 -25.86
C PRO A 4 6.60 -2.02 -25.26
N PHE A 5 5.37 -2.38 -25.62
CA PHE A 5 4.15 -1.82 -25.06
C PHE A 5 4.00 -2.07 -23.55
N LEU A 6 4.30 -3.28 -23.08
CA LEU A 6 4.20 -3.64 -21.66
C LEU A 6 5.23 -2.88 -20.83
N SER A 7 6.47 -2.78 -21.33
CA SER A 7 7.52 -1.99 -20.70
C SER A 7 7.15 -0.50 -20.57
N MET A 8 6.57 0.09 -21.63
CA MET A 8 6.07 1.47 -21.61
C MET A 8 4.97 1.66 -20.56
N LEU A 9 4.02 0.72 -20.48
CA LEU A 9 2.92 0.77 -19.51
C LEU A 9 3.44 0.72 -18.07
N VAL A 10 4.42 -0.14 -17.77
CA VAL A 10 5.03 -0.21 -16.44
C VAL A 10 5.70 1.12 -16.07
N ILE A 11 6.43 1.74 -17.00
CA ILE A 11 7.08 3.03 -16.76
C ILE A 11 6.04 4.11 -16.44
N VAL A 12 4.96 4.18 -17.22
CA VAL A 12 3.87 5.14 -16.99
C VAL A 12 3.20 4.89 -15.63
N LEU A 13 2.95 3.64 -15.26
CA LEU A 13 2.37 3.28 -13.97
C LEU A 13 3.26 3.74 -12.81
N ILE A 14 4.57 3.50 -12.90
CA ILE A 14 5.55 3.95 -11.90
C ILE A 14 5.55 5.47 -11.79
N ALA A 15 5.51 6.19 -12.91
CA ALA A 15 5.49 7.65 -12.93
C ALA A 15 4.21 8.21 -12.26
N ILE A 16 3.03 7.69 -12.63
CA ILE A 16 1.75 8.10 -12.06
C ILE A 16 1.70 7.78 -10.56
N PHE A 17 2.13 6.59 -10.15
CA PHE A 17 2.17 6.21 -8.75
C PHE A 17 3.14 7.09 -7.94
N GLY A 18 4.33 7.39 -8.48
CA GLY A 18 5.28 8.30 -7.85
C GLY A 18 4.71 9.70 -7.67
N MET A 19 4.00 10.21 -8.68
CA MET A 19 3.29 11.49 -8.58
C MET A 19 2.23 11.44 -7.48
N PHE A 20 1.41 10.40 -7.44
CA PHE A 20 0.39 10.22 -6.40
C PHE A 20 1.01 10.19 -4.99
N VAL A 21 2.08 9.42 -4.78
CA VAL A 21 2.79 9.35 -3.48
C VAL A 21 3.30 10.72 -3.06
N SER A 22 3.84 11.50 -3.99
CA SER A 22 4.38 12.83 -3.70
C SER A 22 3.30 13.82 -3.23
N ILE A 23 2.08 13.70 -3.76
CA ILE A 23 0.92 14.50 -3.34
C ILE A 23 0.47 14.08 -1.94
N VAL A 24 0.29 12.77 -1.72
CA VAL A 24 -0.13 12.21 -0.42
C VAL A 24 0.86 12.56 0.70
N TRP A 25 2.17 12.60 0.41
CA TRP A 25 3.18 12.95 1.40
C TRP A 25 3.12 14.41 1.87
N LYS A 26 2.70 15.33 0.98
CA LYS A 26 2.61 16.76 1.29
C LYS A 26 1.27 17.16 1.90
N GLU A 27 0.33 16.24 2.03
CA GLU A 27 -1.02 16.50 2.51
C GLU A 27 -1.02 16.88 4.01
N GLN A 28 -1.33 18.15 4.29
CA GLN A 28 -1.53 18.67 5.64
C GLN A 28 -3.03 18.76 5.97
N VAL A 29 -3.38 18.40 7.19
CA VAL A 29 -4.76 18.38 7.65
C VAL A 29 -5.10 19.72 8.29
N ARG A 30 -6.24 20.33 7.92
CA ARG A 30 -6.62 21.68 8.38
C ARG A 30 -7.74 21.66 9.42
N ASP A 31 -8.55 20.61 9.44
CA ASP A 31 -9.72 20.45 10.32
C ASP A 31 -9.76 19.06 10.99
N GLU A 32 -10.30 18.97 12.22
CA GLU A 32 -10.54 17.72 12.94
C GLU A 32 -11.42 16.73 12.15
N ARG A 33 -12.38 17.24 11.35
CA ARG A 33 -13.21 16.40 10.47
C ARG A 33 -12.37 15.69 9.41
N GLU A 34 -11.43 16.42 8.81
CA GLU A 34 -10.52 15.87 7.81
C GLU A 34 -9.57 14.84 8.45
N VAL A 35 -9.15 15.03 9.70
CA VAL A 35 -8.37 14.04 10.46
C VAL A 35 -9.13 12.72 10.56
N LEU A 36 -10.40 12.76 10.97
CA LEU A 36 -11.23 11.56 11.11
C LEU A 36 -11.45 10.85 9.78
N HIS A 37 -11.77 11.59 8.71
CA HIS A 37 -11.94 11.01 7.38
C HIS A 37 -10.65 10.35 6.88
N ARG A 38 -9.49 10.99 7.08
CA ARG A 38 -8.18 10.43 6.71
C ARG A 38 -7.85 9.18 7.51
N MET A 39 -8.13 9.17 8.82
CA MET A 39 -7.92 8.00 9.66
C MET A 39 -8.78 6.82 9.23
N LEU A 40 -10.06 7.05 8.94
CA LEU A 40 -10.97 6.02 8.44
C LEU A 40 -10.51 5.50 7.07
N ALA A 41 -10.21 6.39 6.13
CA ALA A 41 -9.72 6.03 4.80
C ALA A 41 -8.45 5.16 4.89
N GLY A 42 -7.48 5.53 5.74
CA GLY A 42 -6.26 4.76 5.96
C GLY A 42 -6.53 3.36 6.54
N ARG A 43 -7.50 3.23 7.47
CA ARG A 43 -7.90 1.94 8.02
C ARG A 43 -8.58 1.05 6.98
N PHE A 44 -9.50 1.60 6.19
CA PHE A 44 -10.16 0.87 5.11
C PHE A 44 -9.16 0.43 4.04
N ALA A 45 -8.28 1.32 3.58
CA ALA A 45 -7.23 0.99 2.62
C ALA A 45 -6.33 -0.14 3.12
N PHE A 46 -5.92 -0.10 4.40
CA PHE A 46 -5.14 -1.17 5.00
C PHE A 46 -5.90 -2.50 5.04
N LEU A 47 -7.16 -2.50 5.49
CA LEU A 47 -7.98 -3.72 5.60
C LEU A 47 -8.25 -4.34 4.24
N VAL A 48 -8.67 -3.54 3.27
CA VAL A 48 -8.93 -4.00 1.90
C VAL A 48 -7.62 -4.51 1.26
N GLY A 49 -6.53 -3.75 1.36
CA GLY A 49 -5.24 -4.14 0.77
C GLY A 49 -4.68 -5.43 1.38
N SER A 50 -4.68 -5.56 2.71
CA SER A 50 -4.24 -6.79 3.37
C SER A 50 -5.14 -7.98 3.04
N SER A 51 -6.47 -7.78 2.95
CA SER A 51 -7.40 -8.85 2.58
C SER A 51 -7.14 -9.34 1.16
N ILE A 52 -6.93 -8.42 0.20
CA ILE A 52 -6.59 -8.77 -1.19
C ILE A 52 -5.27 -9.54 -1.25
N LEU A 53 -4.24 -9.10 -0.52
CA LEU A 53 -2.96 -9.82 -0.47
C LEU A 53 -3.12 -11.23 0.11
N VAL A 54 -3.86 -11.38 1.20
CA VAL A 54 -4.14 -12.69 1.81
C VAL A 54 -4.87 -13.60 0.83
N ILE A 55 -5.92 -13.11 0.17
CA ILE A 55 -6.64 -13.86 -0.87
C ILE A 55 -5.69 -14.25 -2.01
N GLY A 56 -4.83 -13.34 -2.46
CA GLY A 56 -3.83 -13.59 -3.49
C GLY A 56 -2.85 -14.70 -3.11
N ILE A 57 -2.35 -14.68 -1.88
CA ILE A 57 -1.46 -15.73 -1.33
C ILE A 57 -2.18 -17.07 -1.32
N ILE A 58 -3.42 -17.13 -0.80
CA ILE A 58 -4.21 -18.38 -0.77
C ILE A 58 -4.37 -18.94 -2.19
N VAL A 59 -4.73 -18.11 -3.16
CA VAL A 59 -4.92 -18.54 -4.56
C VAL A 59 -3.60 -19.01 -5.19
N GLN A 60 -2.47 -18.37 -4.89
CA GLN A 60 -1.15 -18.78 -5.38
C GLN A 60 -0.68 -20.11 -4.77
N GLU A 61 -0.87 -20.28 -3.46
CA GLU A 61 -0.54 -21.51 -2.74
C GLU A 61 -1.34 -22.71 -3.26
N LEU A 62 -2.65 -22.53 -3.52
CA LEU A 62 -3.50 -23.56 -4.13
C LEU A 62 -3.04 -23.95 -5.56
N ARG A 63 -2.28 -23.08 -6.23
CA ARG A 63 -1.69 -23.35 -7.55
C ARG A 63 -0.27 -23.90 -7.46
N HIS A 64 0.29 -24.05 -6.26
CA HIS A 64 1.70 -24.41 -6.01
C HIS A 64 2.71 -23.50 -6.73
N VAL A 65 2.32 -22.25 -7.01
CA VAL A 65 3.19 -21.21 -7.59
C VAL A 65 3.21 -20.05 -6.61
N THR A 66 3.99 -20.21 -5.54
CA THR A 66 4.16 -19.19 -4.51
C THR A 66 5.08 -18.09 -5.03
N ASP A 67 4.59 -16.87 -5.17
CA ASP A 67 5.42 -15.69 -5.40
C ASP A 67 5.77 -15.04 -4.04
N PRO A 68 7.04 -15.07 -3.60
CA PRO A 68 7.47 -14.46 -2.33
C PRO A 68 7.14 -12.97 -2.22
N TRP A 69 6.96 -12.26 -3.35
CA TRP A 69 6.63 -10.83 -3.33
C TRP A 69 5.33 -10.50 -2.59
N LEU A 70 4.31 -11.37 -2.65
CA LEU A 70 3.06 -11.12 -1.93
C LEU A 70 3.28 -11.19 -0.41
N ILE A 71 4.12 -12.12 0.05
CA ILE A 71 4.48 -12.27 1.45
C ILE A 71 5.31 -11.08 1.93
N TYR A 72 6.29 -10.66 1.13
CA TYR A 72 7.09 -9.46 1.43
C TYR A 72 6.24 -8.19 1.46
N ALA A 73 5.29 -8.04 0.54
CA ALA A 73 4.37 -6.91 0.53
C ALA A 73 3.50 -6.87 1.79
N LEU A 74 2.90 -8.01 2.17
CA LEU A 74 2.06 -8.10 3.38
C LEU A 74 2.88 -7.81 4.64
N SER A 75 4.08 -8.39 4.74
CA SER A 75 4.99 -8.20 5.87
C SER A 75 5.44 -6.74 5.98
N GLY A 76 5.82 -6.12 4.86
CA GLY A 76 6.20 -4.72 4.79
C GLY A 76 5.07 -3.79 5.23
N MET A 77 3.84 -4.03 4.77
CA MET A 77 2.66 -3.27 5.20
C MET A 77 2.39 -3.38 6.70
N LEU A 78 2.53 -4.57 7.29
CA LEU A 78 2.34 -4.78 8.72
C LEU A 78 3.41 -4.04 9.54
N ILE A 79 4.68 -4.17 9.16
CA ILE A 79 5.79 -3.46 9.81
C ILE A 79 5.57 -1.95 9.70
N ALA A 80 5.23 -1.44 8.51
CA ALA A 80 4.97 -0.02 8.31
C ALA A 80 3.83 0.49 9.21
N LYS A 81 2.76 -0.29 9.38
CA LYS A 81 1.66 0.07 10.29
C LYS A 81 2.10 0.13 11.74
N ILE A 82 2.90 -0.84 12.20
CA ILE A 82 3.43 -0.86 13.57
C ILE A 82 4.37 0.34 13.79
N VAL A 83 5.32 0.57 12.89
CA VAL A 83 6.26 1.69 12.96
C VAL A 83 5.52 3.03 12.95
N GLY A 84 4.53 3.19 12.07
CA GLY A 84 3.71 4.39 12.00
C GLY A 84 2.91 4.63 13.29
N MET A 85 2.38 3.56 13.90
CA MET A 85 1.69 3.64 15.18
C MET A 85 2.63 4.07 16.31
N LEU A 86 3.81 3.45 16.42
CA LEU A 86 4.82 3.79 17.42
C LEU A 86 5.32 5.23 17.25
N TYR A 87 5.54 5.67 16.02
CA TYR A 87 5.92 7.06 15.74
C TYR A 87 4.82 8.04 16.17
N GLY A 88 3.56 7.72 15.90
CA GLY A 88 2.42 8.51 16.34
C GLY A 88 2.36 8.64 17.87
N GLN A 89 2.53 7.54 18.60
CA GLN A 89 2.54 7.52 20.08
C GLN A 89 3.72 8.26 20.69
N LYS A 90 4.86 8.34 20.01
CA LYS A 90 6.03 9.06 20.52
C LYS A 90 5.95 10.56 20.27
N LYS A 91 5.24 10.98 19.22
CA LYS A 91 5.18 12.38 18.77
C LYS A 91 4.02 13.18 19.38
N TYR A 92 2.96 12.51 19.81
CA TYR A 92 1.78 13.10 20.46
C TYR A 92 1.58 12.44 21.83
#